data_AF-A0A1D1ZRB7-F1
#
_entry.id   AF-A0A1D1ZRB7-F1
#
_cell.length_a   1.000
_cell.length_b   1.000
_cell.length_c   1.000
_cell.angle_alpha   90.00
_cell.angle_beta   90.00
_cell.angle_gamma   90.00
#
_symmetry.space_group_name_H-M   'P 1'
#
loop_
_entity.id
_entity.type
_entity.pdbx_description
1 polymer ?
#
loop_
_entity_poly.entity_id
_entity_poly.type
_entity_poly.pdbx_seq_one_letter_code
_entity_poly.pdbx_strand_id
1 'polypeptide(L)'
;MLQAAQSLCPQLEGCYELSTGNADKGLLLVEEVERRVRHFEEARLPVVLTQAPLYAQKARLFPGSVFVIGYDTAIRLLDPKYYGSREDMLLQLDRLGTSGCSFLVAGRLDTQTQQFMRPEDLAVPPQLKPLFRSIPESLFRADISSTQLRAQGGC
;
A
#
# COMPACT_ATOMS: atom_id res chain seq x y z
N MET A 1 4.35 9.03 -5.77
CA MET A 1 4.01 7.59 -5.89
C MET A 1 2.83 7.37 -6.83
N LEU A 2 1.65 7.98 -6.60
CA LEU A 2 0.47 7.77 -7.46
C LEU A 2 0.73 8.09 -8.94
N GLN A 3 1.33 9.25 -9.24
CA GLN A 3 1.71 9.63 -10.61
C GLN A 3 2.66 8.63 -11.28
N ALA A 4 3.64 8.12 -10.54
CA ALA A 4 4.58 7.10 -11.03
C ALA A 4 3.88 5.76 -11.31
N ALA A 5 2.87 5.40 -10.51
CA ALA A 5 2.06 4.22 -10.78
C ALA A 5 1.14 4.41 -11.99
N GLN A 6 0.55 5.60 -12.15
CA GLN A 6 -0.29 5.95 -13.30
C GLN A 6 0.50 5.90 -14.62
N SER A 7 1.77 6.32 -14.64
CA SER A 7 2.59 6.18 -15.87
C SER A 7 2.89 4.73 -16.25
N LEU A 8 2.91 3.81 -15.27
CA LEU A 8 3.07 2.36 -15.49
C LEU A 8 1.75 1.66 -15.84
N CYS A 9 0.61 2.29 -15.55
CA CYS A 9 -0.73 1.77 -15.79
C CYS A 9 -1.64 2.88 -16.37
N PRO A 10 -1.34 3.40 -17.56
CA PRO A 10 -2.01 4.60 -18.12
C PRO A 10 -3.51 4.40 -18.38
N GLN A 11 -3.97 3.16 -18.47
CA GLN A 11 -5.37 2.78 -18.64
C GLN A 11 -6.18 2.77 -17.34
N LEU A 12 -5.53 2.96 -16.18
CA LEU A 12 -6.19 2.96 -14.87
C LEU A 12 -6.21 4.36 -14.27
N GLU A 13 -7.33 4.72 -13.67
CA GLU A 13 -7.45 5.97 -12.92
C GLU A 13 -6.85 5.81 -11.51
N GLY A 14 -6.12 6.82 -11.07
CA GLY A 14 -5.45 6.80 -9.78
C GLY A 14 -6.34 7.39 -8.69
N CYS A 15 -6.45 6.70 -7.55
CA CYS A 15 -7.21 7.15 -6.41
C CYS A 15 -6.46 6.86 -5.10
N TYR A 16 -6.62 7.74 -4.11
CA TYR A 16 -6.15 7.48 -2.75
C TYR A 16 -7.19 6.70 -1.97
N GLU A 17 -6.72 5.89 -1.03
CA GLU A 17 -7.59 5.15 -0.13
C GLU A 17 -7.23 5.51 1.31
N LEU A 18 -8.26 5.82 2.10
CA LEU A 18 -8.13 6.06 3.54
C LEU A 18 -9.00 5.04 4.30
N SER A 19 -8.32 4.11 4.96
CA SER A 19 -8.99 3.12 5.79
C SER A 19 -9.40 3.74 7.12
N THR A 20 -10.69 3.74 7.42
CA THR A 20 -11.26 4.23 8.70
C THR A 20 -11.02 3.26 9.85
N GLY A 21 -10.67 2.01 9.54
CA GLY A 21 -10.19 1.01 10.50
C GLY A 21 -8.83 0.45 10.12
N ASN A 22 -7.95 0.24 11.09
CA ASN A 22 -6.65 -0.41 10.91
C ASN A 22 -6.56 -1.64 11.82
N ALA A 23 -6.05 -2.76 11.31
CA ALA A 23 -5.82 -3.98 12.07
C ALA A 23 -5.00 -3.75 13.35
N ASP A 24 -4.03 -2.83 13.32
CA ASP A 24 -3.13 -2.58 14.44
C ASP A 24 -3.62 -1.45 15.39
N LYS A 25 -4.54 -0.58 14.93
CA LYS A 25 -4.87 0.69 15.63
C LYS A 25 -6.35 0.89 15.96
N GLY A 26 -7.23 -0.01 15.51
CA GLY A 26 -8.68 0.14 15.68
C GLY A 26 -9.29 1.16 14.72
N LEU A 27 -10.47 1.68 15.09
CA LEU A 27 -11.22 2.66 14.30
C LEU A 27 -10.71 4.08 14.55
N LEU A 28 -10.65 4.89 13.50
CA LEU A 28 -10.45 6.33 13.61
C LEU A 28 -11.74 7.00 14.08
N LEU A 29 -11.59 8.04 14.90
CA LEU A 29 -12.68 8.95 15.23
C LEU A 29 -13.13 9.70 13.98
N VAL A 30 -14.42 10.07 13.92
CA VAL A 30 -15.02 10.76 12.77
C VAL A 30 -14.26 12.04 12.47
N GLU A 31 -13.91 12.81 13.50
CA GLU A 31 -13.20 14.08 13.38
C GLU A 31 -11.81 13.90 12.75
N GLU A 32 -11.12 12.79 13.05
CA GLU A 32 -9.82 12.49 12.46
C GLU A 32 -9.95 12.02 11.00
N VAL A 33 -11.03 11.31 10.66
CA VAL A 33 -11.33 10.96 9.26
C VAL A 33 -11.59 12.23 8.46
N GLU A 34 -12.48 13.11 8.93
CA GLU A 34 -12.79 14.39 8.28
C GLU A 34 -11.55 15.26 8.10
N ARG A 35 -10.71 15.37 9.14
CA ARG A 35 -9.45 16.11 9.06
C ARG A 35 -8.53 15.56 7.97
N ARG A 36 -8.40 14.24 7.84
CA ARG A 36 -7.56 13.63 6.80
C ARG A 36 -8.15 13.78 5.41
N VAL A 37 -9.47 13.61 5.24
CA VAL A 37 -10.17 13.80 3.96
C VAL A 37 -9.97 15.21 3.43
N ARG A 38 -10.06 16.22 4.31
CA ARG A 38 -9.87 17.62 3.93
C ARG A 38 -8.57 17.89 3.19
N HIS A 39 -7.47 17.22 3.55
CA HIS A 39 -6.18 17.37 2.85
C HIS A 39 -6.26 16.92 1.38
N PHE A 40 -7.06 15.89 1.09
CA PHE A 40 -7.28 15.42 -0.28
C PHE A 40 -8.23 16.35 -1.04
N GLU A 41 -9.29 16.84 -0.40
CA GLU A 41 -10.23 17.80 -0.99
C GLU A 41 -9.54 19.10 -1.38
N GLU A 42 -8.75 19.68 -0.48
CA GLU A 42 -7.98 20.91 -0.72
C GLU A 42 -6.98 20.74 -1.87
N ALA A 43 -6.35 19.56 -1.95
CA ALA A 43 -5.44 19.20 -3.03
C ALA A 43 -6.15 18.75 -4.34
N ARG A 44 -7.48 18.66 -4.34
CA ARG A 44 -8.31 18.13 -5.45
C ARG A 44 -7.88 16.73 -5.90
N LEU A 45 -7.53 15.88 -4.93
CA LEU A 45 -7.13 14.50 -5.17
C LEU A 45 -8.29 13.55 -4.85
N PRO A 46 -8.59 12.57 -5.72
CA PRO A 46 -9.65 11.61 -5.46
C PRO A 46 -9.27 10.72 -4.27
N VAL A 47 -10.21 10.56 -3.32
CA VAL A 47 -10.03 9.70 -2.15
C VAL A 47 -11.28 8.86 -1.91
N VAL A 48 -11.10 7.57 -1.60
CA VAL A 48 -12.16 6.65 -1.17
C VAL A 48 -11.93 6.25 0.28
N LEU A 49 -13.00 6.30 1.08
CA LEU A 49 -13.01 5.80 2.44
C LEU A 49 -13.41 4.33 2.44
N THR A 50 -12.65 3.49 3.15
CA THR A 50 -13.03 2.08 3.34
C THR A 50 -12.93 1.67 4.79
N GLN A 51 -13.66 0.62 5.17
CA GLN A 51 -13.47 -0.10 6.42
C GLN A 51 -12.94 -1.51 6.15
N ALA A 52 -11.87 -1.60 5.35
CA ALA A 52 -11.26 -2.85 4.91
C ALA A 52 -9.78 -2.89 5.32
N PRO A 53 -9.43 -3.42 6.52
CA PRO A 53 -8.06 -3.43 7.01
C PRO A 53 -7.12 -4.33 6.19
N LEU A 54 -7.64 -5.40 5.57
CA LEU A 54 -6.83 -6.33 4.77
C LEU A 54 -6.97 -6.06 3.27
N TYR A 55 -5.88 -6.21 2.52
CA TYR A 55 -5.90 -6.02 1.07
C TYR A 55 -6.80 -7.03 0.35
N ALA A 56 -6.93 -8.25 0.86
CA ALA A 56 -7.90 -9.22 0.32
C ALA A 56 -9.36 -8.74 0.47
N GLN A 57 -9.68 -7.94 1.50
CA GLN A 57 -10.99 -7.29 1.63
C GLN A 57 -11.12 -6.12 0.65
N LYS A 58 -10.06 -5.32 0.49
CA LYS A 58 -10.02 -4.23 -0.51
C LYS A 58 -10.19 -4.76 -1.93
N ALA A 59 -9.61 -5.91 -2.25
CA ALA A 59 -9.75 -6.55 -3.56
C ALA A 59 -11.20 -6.92 -3.91
N ARG A 60 -12.05 -7.18 -2.91
CA ARG A 60 -13.49 -7.38 -3.12
C ARG A 60 -14.23 -6.08 -3.44
N LEU A 61 -13.77 -4.96 -2.86
CA LEU A 61 -14.33 -3.63 -3.12
C LEU A 61 -13.85 -3.07 -4.47
N PHE A 62 -12.63 -3.42 -4.87
CA PHE A 62 -11.96 -2.88 -6.06
C PHE A 62 -11.39 -4.01 -6.94
N PRO A 63 -12.24 -4.89 -7.52
CA PRO A 63 -11.77 -5.96 -8.40
C PRO A 63 -11.01 -5.39 -9.61
N GLY A 64 -9.98 -6.10 -10.07
CA GLY A 64 -9.13 -5.69 -11.18
C GLY A 64 -8.17 -4.53 -10.89
N SER A 65 -8.12 -4.02 -9.66
CA SER A 65 -7.31 -2.85 -9.31
C SER A 65 -5.85 -3.17 -9.00
N VAL A 66 -4.99 -2.19 -9.21
CA VAL A 66 -3.56 -2.26 -8.86
C VAL A 66 -3.32 -1.44 -7.59
N PHE A 67 -3.00 -2.11 -6.49
CA PHE A 67 -2.71 -1.47 -5.21
C PHE A 67 -1.29 -0.94 -5.17
N VAL A 68 -1.14 0.37 -4.99
CA VAL A 68 0.17 1.04 -4.92
C VAL A 68 0.60 1.13 -3.47
N ILE A 69 1.73 0.50 -3.13
CA ILE A 69 2.20 0.36 -1.74
C ILE A 69 3.70 0.65 -1.64
N GLY A 70 4.16 1.01 -0.44
CA GLY A 70 5.58 1.13 -0.14
C GLY A 70 6.20 -0.19 0.33
N TYR A 71 7.53 -0.26 0.28
CA TYR A 71 8.35 -1.41 0.70
C TYR A 71 7.97 -1.98 2.08
N ASP A 72 7.84 -1.13 3.10
CA ASP A 72 7.48 -1.55 4.48
C ASP A 72 6.08 -2.19 4.55
N THR A 73 5.17 -1.82 3.65
CA THR A 73 3.84 -2.44 3.57
C THR A 73 3.90 -3.77 2.86
N ALA A 74 4.73 -3.90 1.83
CA ALA A 74 4.96 -5.17 1.15
C ALA A 74 5.59 -6.21 2.09
N ILE A 75 6.53 -5.81 2.95
CA ILE A 75 7.07 -6.70 4.01
C ILE A 75 5.94 -7.19 4.92
N ARG A 76 5.09 -6.28 5.41
CA ARG A 76 3.97 -6.65 6.30
C ARG A 76 2.95 -7.55 5.62
N LEU A 77 2.71 -7.35 4.32
CA LEU A 77 1.83 -8.22 3.54
C LEU A 77 2.33 -9.66 3.48
N LEU A 78 3.65 -9.87 3.52
CA LEU A 78 4.32 -11.17 3.45
C LEU A 78 4.69 -11.73 4.84
N ASP A 79 4.23 -11.09 5.92
CA ASP A 79 4.49 -11.51 7.29
C ASP A 79 3.28 -12.29 7.84
N PRO A 80 3.41 -13.61 8.09
CA PRO A 80 2.33 -14.46 8.58
C PRO A 80 1.67 -13.98 9.88
N LYS A 81 2.35 -13.15 10.68
CA LYS A 81 1.78 -12.63 11.95
C LYS A 81 0.48 -11.84 11.75
N TYR A 82 0.24 -11.29 10.56
CA TYR A 82 -0.98 -10.55 10.23
C TYR A 82 -2.14 -11.45 9.76
N TYR A 83 -1.90 -12.75 9.57
CA TYR A 83 -2.85 -13.69 8.97
C TYR A 83 -3.16 -14.90 9.84
N GLY A 84 -2.48 -15.04 11.00
CA GLY A 84 -2.62 -16.18 11.91
C GLY A 84 -1.72 -17.37 11.52
N SER A 85 -1.59 -17.66 10.22
CA SER A 85 -0.69 -18.69 9.69
C SER A 85 -0.10 -18.31 8.34
N ARG A 86 0.94 -19.04 7.89
CA ARG A 86 1.54 -18.86 6.57
C ARG A 86 0.57 -19.30 5.46
N GLU A 87 -0.21 -20.35 5.72
CA GLU A 87 -1.23 -20.89 4.84
C GLU A 87 -2.34 -19.87 4.61
N ASP A 88 -2.81 -19.22 5.68
CA ASP A 88 -3.84 -18.17 5.59
C ASP A 88 -3.33 -16.94 4.82
N MET A 89 -2.07 -16.55 5.04
CA MET A 89 -1.44 -15.47 4.26
C MET A 89 -1.45 -15.79 2.76
N LEU A 90 -0.99 -17.00 2.39
CA LEU A 90 -0.98 -17.44 0.99
C LEU A 90 -2.39 -17.45 0.41
N LEU A 91 -3.37 -17.99 1.14
CA LEU A 91 -4.77 -18.05 0.70
C LEU A 91 -5.38 -16.66 0.48
N GLN A 92 -5.11 -15.70 1.36
CA GLN A 92 -5.65 -14.34 1.24
C GLN A 92 -5.02 -13.59 0.05
N LEU A 93 -3.72 -13.75 -0.19
CA LEU A 93 -3.04 -13.15 -1.33
C LEU A 93 -3.41 -13.82 -2.66
N ASP A 94 -3.64 -15.14 -2.65
CA ASP A 94 -4.15 -15.87 -3.81
C ASP A 94 -5.57 -15.41 -4.21
N ARG A 95 -6.46 -15.21 -3.22
CA ARG A 95 -7.80 -14.62 -3.44
C ARG A 95 -7.74 -13.21 -4.02
N LEU A 96 -6.76 -12.41 -3.61
CA LEU A 96 -6.52 -11.10 -4.19
C LEU A 96 -6.14 -11.22 -5.67
N GLY A 97 -5.23 -12.12 -6.01
CA GLY A 97 -4.86 -12.41 -7.40
C GLY A 97 -6.03 -12.89 -8.25
N THR A 98 -6.85 -13.79 -7.70
CA THR A 98 -8.07 -14.29 -8.36
C THR A 98 -9.10 -13.18 -8.63
N SER A 99 -9.08 -12.11 -7.84
CA SER A 99 -9.93 -10.91 -8.05
C SER A 99 -9.38 -9.99 -9.15
N GLY A 100 -8.30 -10.39 -9.84
CA GLY A 100 -7.61 -9.59 -10.86
C GLY A 100 -6.75 -8.48 -10.26
N CYS A 101 -6.52 -8.46 -8.95
CA CYS A 101 -5.75 -7.43 -8.29
C CYS A 101 -4.25 -7.74 -8.29
N SER A 102 -3.44 -6.69 -8.23
CA SER A 102 -1.98 -6.81 -8.11
C SER A 102 -1.41 -5.64 -7.29
N PHE A 103 -0.13 -5.69 -7.00
CA PHE A 103 0.61 -4.68 -6.24
C PHE A 103 1.66 -4.01 -7.12
N LEU A 104 1.73 -2.68 -7.04
CA LEU A 104 2.91 -1.90 -7.43
C LEU A 104 3.63 -1.45 -6.18
N VAL A 105 4.87 -1.88 -6.01
CA VAL A 105 5.66 -1.63 -4.81
C VAL A 105 6.72 -0.57 -5.08
N ALA A 106 6.70 0.51 -4.32
CA ALA A 106 7.76 1.49 -4.29
C ALA A 106 8.90 1.03 -3.35
N GLY A 107 10.13 1.09 -3.85
CA GLY A 107 11.33 0.95 -3.02
C GLY A 107 11.50 2.10 -2.02
N ARG A 108 12.44 1.93 -1.09
CA ARG A 108 12.72 2.89 0.00
C ARG A 108 14.22 3.03 0.18
N LEU A 109 14.71 4.24 0.45
CA LEU A 109 16.06 4.41 0.98
C LEU A 109 16.09 4.08 2.48
N ASP A 110 16.94 3.14 2.87
CA ASP A 110 17.21 2.89 4.28
C ASP A 110 18.21 3.93 4.81
N THR A 111 17.77 4.79 5.72
CA THR A 111 18.59 5.91 6.21
C THR A 111 19.76 5.47 7.07
N GLN A 112 19.73 4.27 7.66
CA GLN A 112 20.81 3.76 8.52
C GLN A 112 21.94 3.16 7.69
N THR A 113 21.58 2.36 6.68
CA THR A 113 22.56 1.67 5.83
C THR A 113 22.91 2.45 4.56
N GLN A 114 22.14 3.51 4.24
CA GLN A 114 22.19 4.24 2.97
C GLN A 114 21.97 3.34 1.74
N GLN A 115 21.38 2.16 1.94
CA GLN A 115 21.04 1.22 0.87
C GLN A 115 19.61 1.45 0.39
N PHE A 116 19.41 1.42 -0.92
CA PHE A 116 18.08 1.46 -1.49
C PHE A 116 17.48 0.06 -1.50
N MET A 117 16.46 -0.14 -0.68
CA MET A 117 15.72 -1.39 -0.54
C MET A 117 14.74 -1.53 -1.71
N ARG A 118 14.98 -2.53 -2.55
CA ARG A 118 14.22 -2.73 -3.78
C ARG A 118 13.13 -3.78 -3.58
N PRO A 119 11.95 -3.62 -4.19
CA PRO A 119 10.91 -4.65 -4.14
C PRO A 119 11.38 -6.05 -4.58
N GLU A 120 12.39 -6.10 -5.45
CA GLU A 120 13.03 -7.33 -5.90
C GLU A 120 13.74 -8.10 -4.76
N ASP A 121 14.12 -7.42 -3.69
CA ASP A 121 14.78 -8.01 -2.51
C ASP A 121 13.76 -8.68 -1.56
N LEU A 122 12.46 -8.49 -1.78
CA LEU A 122 11.41 -9.10 -0.97
C LEU A 122 11.40 -10.62 -1.15
N ALA A 123 11.34 -11.35 -0.03
CA ALA A 123 11.18 -12.80 -0.01
C ALA A 123 9.74 -13.22 -0.36
N VAL A 124 9.33 -12.98 -1.61
CA VAL A 124 7.99 -13.32 -2.12
C VAL A 124 7.93 -14.82 -2.46
N PRO A 125 6.98 -15.59 -1.92
CA PRO A 125 6.74 -16.98 -2.32
C PRO A 125 6.54 -17.08 -3.84
N PRO A 126 7.11 -18.10 -4.52
CA PRO A 126 7.06 -18.20 -5.98
C PRO A 126 5.66 -18.06 -6.58
N GLN A 127 4.64 -18.67 -5.95
CA GLN A 127 3.25 -18.58 -6.42
C GLN A 127 2.65 -17.17 -6.35
N LEU A 128 3.19 -16.27 -5.51
CA LEU A 128 2.70 -14.91 -5.36
C LEU A 128 3.48 -13.88 -6.19
N LYS A 129 4.64 -14.26 -6.73
CA LYS A 129 5.49 -13.34 -7.53
C LYS A 129 4.73 -12.57 -8.62
N PRO A 130 3.80 -13.17 -9.39
CA PRO A 130 3.06 -12.43 -10.42
C PRO A 130 2.22 -11.27 -9.88
N LEU A 131 1.87 -11.29 -8.59
CA LEU A 131 1.09 -10.22 -7.95
C LEU A 131 1.92 -8.99 -7.64
N PHE A 132 3.25 -9.08 -7.59
CA PHE A 132 4.12 -7.99 -7.17
C PHE A 132 4.92 -7.46 -8.36
N ARG A 133 4.75 -6.18 -8.65
CA ARG A 133 5.55 -5.43 -9.63
C ARG A 133 6.24 -4.26 -8.94
N SER A 134 7.44 -3.94 -9.38
CA SER A 134 8.25 -2.86 -8.82
C SER A 134 7.94 -1.54 -9.52
N ILE A 135 7.92 -0.45 -8.76
CA ILE A 135 8.02 0.90 -9.31
C ILE A 135 9.51 1.23 -9.45
N PRO A 136 10.02 1.45 -10.67
CA PRO A 136 11.42 1.79 -10.88
C PRO A 136 11.86 3.00 -10.05
N GLU A 137 13.07 2.93 -9.49
CA GLU A 137 13.68 4.03 -8.73
C GLU A 137 13.72 5.34 -9.53
N SER A 138 13.92 5.26 -10.85
CA SER A 138 13.92 6.41 -11.76
C SER A 138 12.57 7.12 -11.86
N LEU A 139 11.46 6.45 -11.54
CA LEU A 139 10.12 7.03 -11.51
C LEU A 139 9.71 7.47 -10.11
N PHE A 140 10.19 6.79 -9.08
CA PHE A 140 9.89 7.14 -7.70
C PHE A 140 10.98 6.67 -6.74
N ARG A 141 11.53 7.63 -6.00
CA ARG A 141 12.42 7.40 -4.88
C ARG A 141 11.88 8.17 -3.67
N ALA A 142 11.53 7.44 -2.61
CA ALA A 142 11.12 8.02 -1.34
C ALA A 142 12.28 7.91 -0.34
N ASP A 143 12.87 9.05 -0.01
CA ASP A 143 13.88 9.16 1.05
C ASP A 143 13.25 9.44 2.44
N ILE A 144 11.91 9.58 2.51
CA ILE A 144 11.18 9.94 3.74
C ILE A 144 10.03 8.95 4.00
N SER A 145 9.97 8.40 5.22
CA SER A 145 8.89 7.51 5.67
C SER A 145 7.69 8.26 6.24
N SER A 146 6.50 7.65 6.21
CA SER A 146 5.29 8.23 6.84
C SER A 146 5.42 8.47 8.34
N THR A 147 6.31 7.74 9.03
CA THR A 147 6.60 7.96 10.45
C THR A 147 7.43 9.22 10.66
N GLN A 148 8.42 9.48 9.80
CA GLN A 148 9.19 10.72 9.84
C GLN A 148 8.32 11.95 9.52
N LEU A 149 7.41 11.83 8.55
CA LEU A 149 6.45 12.91 8.24
C LEU A 149 5.53 13.24 9.44
N ARG A 150 5.10 12.21 10.20
CA ARG A 150 4.31 12.42 11.43
C ARG A 150 5.11 13.09 12.55
N ALA A 151 6.41 12.78 12.66
CA ALA A 151 7.28 13.41 13.67
C ALA A 151 7.61 14.87 13.34
N GLN A 152 7.56 15.26 12.06
CA GLN A 152 7.83 16.64 11.61
C GLN A 152 6.56 17.51 11.50
N GLY A 153 5.37 16.90 11.46
CA GLY A 153 4.08 17.59 11.32
C GLY A 153 3.30 17.80 12.63
N GLY A 154 3.97 17.80 13.78
CA GLY A 154 3.35 18.13 15.07
C GLY A 154 3.36 19.63 15.31
N CYS A 155 2.26 20.30 14.98
CA CYS A 155 1.93 21.62 15.53
C CYS A 155 0.48 21.61 16.00
#